data_AF-A0A7V3YCW4-F1
#
_entry.id   AF-A0A7V3YCW4-F1
#
_cell.length_a   1.000
_cell.length_b   1.000
_cell.length_c   1.000
_cell.angle_alpha   90.00
_cell.angle_beta   90.00
_cell.angle_gamma   90.00
#
_symmetry.space_group_name_H-M   'P 1'
#
loop_
_entity.id
_entity.type
_entity.pdbx_description
1 polymer ?
#
loop_
_entity_poly.entity_id
_entity_poly.type
_entity_poly.pdbx_seq_one_letter_code
_entity_poly.pdbx_strand_id
1 'polypeptide(L)' 'MEKQIRNFVHIALFAGLTSVMGFVRIPFYPVPFTLQTLGVYLSGSLLG' A
#
# COMPACT_ATOMS: atom_id res chain seq x y z
N MET A 1 -17.40 -13.12 13.16
CA MET A 1 -17.21 -13.16 11.68
C MET A 1 -17.17 -11.77 11.07
N GLU A 2 -18.12 -10.87 11.37
CA GLU A 2 -18.18 -9.49 10.84
C GLU A 2 -16.85 -8.71 10.89
N LYS A 3 -16.17 -8.70 12.06
CA LYS A 3 -14.85 -8.03 12.22
C LYS A 3 -13.78 -8.56 11.26
N GLN A 4 -13.80 -9.85 10.97
CA GLN A 4 -12.79 -10.51 10.12
C GLN A 4 -13.01 -10.15 8.65
N ILE A 5 -14.26 -10.12 8.19
CA ILE A 5 -14.63 -9.65 6.84
C ILE A 5 -14.24 -8.18 6.68
N ARG A 6 -14.57 -7.34 7.66
CA ARG A 6 -14.20 -5.92 7.62
C ARG A 6 -12.69 -5.75 7.53
N ASN A 7 -11.90 -6.47 8.33
CA ASN A 7 -10.44 -6.42 8.24
C ASN A 7 -9.93 -6.88 6.87
N PHE A 8 -10.47 -7.97 6.34
CA PHE A 8 -10.11 -8.44 5.00
C PHE A 8 -10.39 -7.40 3.91
N VAL A 9 -11.52 -6.69 3.99
CA VAL A 9 -11.84 -5.58 3.07
C VAL A 9 -10.82 -4.45 3.21
N HIS A 10 -10.42 -4.07 4.43
CA HIS A 10 -9.39 -3.04 4.61
C HIS A 10 -8.05 -3.49 4.03
N ILE A 11 -7.63 -4.73 4.28
CA ILE A 11 -6.42 -5.31 3.70
C ILE A 11 -6.47 -5.27 2.16
N ALA A 12 -7.58 -5.69 1.56
CA ALA A 12 -7.75 -5.68 0.11
C ALA A 12 -7.69 -4.26 -0.47
N LEU A 13 -8.29 -3.28 0.20
CA LEU A 13 -8.24 -1.87 -0.20
C LEU A 13 -6.81 -1.31 -0.16
N PHE A 14 -6.07 -1.55 0.93
CA PHE A 14 -4.68 -1.10 1.05
C PHE A 14 -3.74 -1.82 0.08
N ALA A 15 -3.97 -3.12 -0.19
CA ALA A 15 -3.23 -3.87 -1.19
C ALA A 15 -3.44 -3.30 -2.61
N GLY A 16 -4.69 -3.02 -2.98
CA GLY A 16 -5.02 -2.36 -4.24
C GLY A 16 -4.40 -0.96 -4.35
N LEU A 17 -4.54 -0.15 -3.30
CA LEU A 17 -3.98 1.20 -3.24
C LEU A 17 -2.44 1.18 -3.38
N THR A 18 -1.76 0.28 -2.67
CA THR A 18 -0.30 0.13 -2.72
C THR A 18 0.17 -0.29 -4.12
N SER A 19 -0.58 -1.17 -4.79
CA SER A 19 -0.30 -1.55 -6.17
C SER A 19 -0.38 -0.35 -7.13
N VAL A 20 -1.44 0.46 -7.01
CA VAL A 20 -1.61 1.66 -7.86
C VAL A 20 -0.52 2.69 -7.60
N MET A 21 -0.09 2.87 -6.35
CA MET A 21 1.02 3.77 -6.01
C MET A 21 2.35 3.36 -6.65
N GLY A 22 2.53 2.09 -7.04
CA GLY A 22 3.70 1.60 -7.78
C GLY A 22 3.85 2.18 -9.19
N PHE A 23 2.77 2.69 -9.79
CA PHE A 23 2.84 3.32 -11.11
C PHE A 23 3.50 4.70 -11.07
N VAL A 24 3.44 5.39 -9.92
CA VAL A 24 4.10 6.68 -9.75
C VAL A 24 5.54 6.45 -9.34
N ARG A 25 6.43 6.63 -10.32
CA ARG A 25 7.87 6.44 -10.17
C ARG A 25 8.62 7.68 -10.63
N ILE A 26 9.52 8.13 -9.77
CA ILE A 26 10.49 9.18 -10.09
C ILE A 26 11.80 8.46 -10.41
N PRO A 27 12.32 8.57 -11.65
CA PRO A 27 13.58 7.95 -12.00
C PRO A 27 14.69 8.63 -11.19
N PHE A 28 15.20 7.91 -10.20
CA PHE A 28 16.30 8.31 -9.35
C PHE A 28 17.38 7.23 -9.46
N TYR A 29 18.64 7.62 -9.60
CA TYR A 29 19.74 6.67 -9.65
C TYR A 29 20.21 6.36 -8.23
N PRO A 30 20.46 5.09 -7.83
CA PRO A 30 20.47 3.86 -8.62
C PRO A 30 19.14 3.07 -8.65
N VAL A 31 18.15 3.45 -7.83
CA VAL A 31 16.84 2.77 -7.75
C VAL A 31 15.73 3.82 -7.87
N PRO A 32 14.72 3.63 -8.75
CA PRO A 32 13.63 4.57 -8.89
C PRO A 32 12.85 4.69 -7.58
N PHE A 33 12.57 5.93 -7.17
CA PHE A 33 11.73 6.19 -6.02
C PHE A 33 10.27 6.04 -6.44
N THR A 34 9.52 5.15 -5.76
CA THR A 34 8.11 4.89 -6.06
C THR A 34 7.24 5.30 -4.88
N LEU A 35 6.02 5.78 -5.15
CA LEU A 35 5.04 6.06 -4.10
C LEU A 35 4.56 4.77 -3.39
N GLN A 36 4.85 3.59 -3.94
CA GLN A 36 4.54 2.30 -3.33
C GLN A 36 5.11 2.19 -1.91
N THR A 37 6.30 2.77 -1.65
CA THR A 37 6.90 2.78 -0.30
C THR A 37 6.01 3.49 0.72
N LEU A 38 5.36 4.59 0.34
CA LEU A 38 4.37 5.26 1.18
C LEU A 38 3.15 4.37 1.44
N GLY A 39 2.67 3.66 0.41
CA GLY A 39 1.57 2.69 0.54
C GLY A 39 1.86 1.62 1.58
N VAL A 40 3.09 1.09 1.59
CA VAL A 40 3.54 0.11 2.59
C VAL A 40 3.58 0.72 4.00
N TYR A 41 4.15 1.91 4.18
CA TYR A 41 4.19 2.56 5.49
C TYR A 41 2.80 2.89 6.03
N LEU A 42 1.87 3.34 5.17
CA LEU A 42 0.48 3.57 5.54
C LEU A 42 -0.22 2.26 5.93
N SER A 43 0.01 1.19 5.18
CA SER A 43 -0.52 -0.14 5.50
C SER A 43 -0.04 -0.62 6.87
N GLY A 44 1.25 -0.50 7.18
CA GLY A 44 1.80 -0.89 8.48
C GLY A 44 1.26 -0.03 9.64
N SER A 45 1.10 1.28 9.40
CA SER A 45 0.57 2.20 10.42
C SER A 45 -0.92 1.98 10.73
N LEU A 46 -1.74 1.69 9.70
CA LEU A 46 -3.20 1.62 9.83
C LEU A 46 -3.76 0.21 10.01
N LEU A 47 -3.10 -0.83 9.48
CA LEU A 47 -3.56 -2.22 9.61
C LEU A 47 -2.88 -2.96 10.77
N GLY A 48 -1.71 -2.50 11.22
CA GLY A 48 -0.93 -3.11 12.30
C GLY A 48 0.03 -4.19 11.81
#